data_AF-A0A7S3XG13-F1
#
_entry.id   AF-A0A7S3XG13-F1
#
_cell.length_a   1.000
_cell.length_b   1.000
_cell.length_c   1.000
_cell.angle_alpha   90.00
_cell.angle_beta   90.00
_cell.angle_gamma   90.00
#
_symmetry.space_group_name_H-M   'P 1'
#
loop_
_entity.id
_entity.type
_entity.pdbx_description
1 polymer ?
#
loop_
_entity_poly.entity_id
_entity_poly.type
_entity_poly.pdbx_seq_one_letter_code
_entity_poly.pdbx_strand_id
1 'polypeptide(L)'
;DTQIPPRVDGRQRVPSSSSSEASEASSSYSDGEELKMVIAVRMDLQMGKGKIAAQCCHAAVRSYQKLSAPTGDPVSDAYWQRVKEAWENGGQRKVVVKVPNEEALNDVVAAGREAGSF
;
A
#
# COMPACT_ATOMS: atom_id res chain seq x y z
N ASP A 1 -27.65 -45.16 21.17
CA ASP A 1 -27.79 -43.90 20.42
C ASP A 1 -26.51 -43.47 19.73
N THR A 2 -26.14 -44.19 18.68
CA THR A 2 -25.05 -43.82 17.77
C THR A 2 -25.62 -43.84 16.35
N GLN A 3 -25.99 -42.66 15.85
CA GLN A 3 -26.28 -42.46 14.43
C GLN A 3 -25.16 -41.63 13.81
N ILE A 4 -24.42 -42.28 12.92
CA ILE A 4 -23.38 -41.71 12.06
C ILE A 4 -24.08 -41.17 10.80
N PRO A 5 -23.90 -39.89 10.40
CA PRO A 5 -24.48 -39.39 9.15
C PRO A 5 -23.73 -39.94 7.92
N PRO A 6 -24.42 -40.14 6.78
CA PRO A 6 -23.83 -40.73 5.58
C PRO A 6 -22.83 -39.78 4.89
N ARG A 7 -21.72 -40.34 4.41
CA ARG A 7 -20.79 -39.69 3.47
C ARG A 7 -21.49 -39.45 2.14
N VAL A 8 -21.57 -38.19 1.71
CA VAL A 8 -21.99 -37.82 0.36
C VAL A 8 -20.74 -37.50 -0.46
N ASP A 9 -20.42 -38.40 -1.38
CA ASP A 9 -19.39 -38.23 -2.41
C ASP A 9 -20.01 -37.39 -3.54
N GLY A 10 -19.68 -36.10 -3.58
CA GLY A 10 -20.28 -35.11 -4.47
C GLY A 10 -19.25 -34.49 -5.41
N ARG A 11 -18.77 -35.27 -6.37
CA ARG A 11 -17.96 -34.79 -7.49
C ARG A 11 -18.82 -33.90 -8.40
N GLN A 12 -18.81 -32.59 -8.17
CA GLN A 12 -19.49 -31.63 -9.04
C GLN A 12 -18.49 -30.76 -9.80
N ARG A 13 -18.64 -30.81 -11.13
CA ARG A 13 -17.81 -30.15 -12.14
C ARG A 13 -17.82 -28.64 -11.94
N VAL A 14 -16.64 -28.04 -12.08
CA VAL A 14 -16.47 -26.62 -12.36
C VAL A 14 -17.21 -26.24 -13.64
N PRO A 15 -18.09 -25.23 -13.64
CA PRO A 15 -18.47 -24.55 -14.86
C PRO A 15 -17.48 -23.42 -15.11
N SER A 16 -16.70 -23.56 -16.17
CA SER A 16 -16.06 -22.46 -16.88
C SER A 16 -17.14 -21.51 -17.40
N SER A 17 -17.12 -20.26 -16.96
CA SER A 17 -17.88 -19.17 -17.58
C SER A 17 -16.99 -17.93 -17.64
N SER A 18 -16.46 -17.69 -18.82
CA SER A 18 -15.82 -16.45 -19.23
C SER A 18 -16.91 -15.50 -19.73
N SER A 19 -16.91 -14.25 -19.22
CA SER A 19 -17.43 -13.00 -19.81
C SER A 19 -17.78 -12.06 -18.63
N SER A 20 -16.89 -11.16 -18.22
CA SER A 20 -16.59 -9.84 -18.81
C SER A 20 -17.48 -8.71 -18.24
N GLU A 21 -16.78 -7.76 -17.62
CA GLU A 21 -17.07 -6.33 -17.49
C GLU A 21 -18.00 -5.83 -16.37
N ALA A 22 -17.36 -5.25 -15.35
CA ALA A 22 -17.82 -4.05 -14.67
C ALA A 22 -16.58 -3.16 -14.43
N SER A 23 -16.28 -2.29 -15.41
CA SER A 23 -15.52 -1.05 -15.19
C SER A 23 -16.41 -0.11 -14.36
N GLU A 24 -15.88 0.60 -13.37
CA GLU A 24 -15.43 2.00 -13.42
C GLU A 24 -15.12 2.33 -11.92
N ALA A 25 -14.05 2.96 -11.45
CA ALA A 25 -12.94 3.69 -12.03
C ALA A 25 -11.65 3.22 -11.34
N SER A 26 -10.76 2.61 -12.10
CA SER A 26 -9.47 2.13 -11.64
C SER A 26 -8.43 3.17 -12.04
N SER A 27 -7.82 3.87 -11.08
CA SER A 27 -6.44 4.33 -11.32
C SER A 27 -5.60 3.06 -11.40
N SER A 28 -5.47 2.58 -12.64
CA SER A 28 -4.76 1.35 -12.94
C SER A 28 -3.27 1.63 -12.78
N TYR A 29 -2.72 1.26 -11.63
CA TYR A 29 -1.28 1.07 -11.55
C TYR A 29 -1.01 -0.12 -12.45
N SER A 30 -0.26 0.13 -13.52
CA SER A 30 0.17 -0.94 -14.40
C SER A 30 1.09 -1.84 -13.57
N ASP A 31 0.99 -3.17 -13.71
CA ASP A 31 1.84 -4.15 -13.03
C ASP A 31 3.37 -3.98 -13.29
N GLY A 32 3.77 -2.94 -14.03
CA GLY A 32 5.15 -2.54 -14.30
C GLY A 32 5.54 -1.13 -13.79
N GLU A 33 4.70 -0.43 -13.04
CA GLU A 33 5.08 0.87 -12.47
C GLU A 33 5.97 0.71 -11.23
N GLU A 34 7.14 1.37 -11.24
CA GLU A 34 8.15 1.21 -10.20
C GLU A 34 7.78 1.99 -8.92
N LEU A 35 7.08 1.33 -7.99
CA LEU A 35 6.65 1.93 -6.73
C LEU A 35 7.83 2.21 -5.78
N LYS A 36 7.69 3.28 -4.98
CA LYS A 36 8.66 3.66 -3.94
C LYS A 36 7.99 4.39 -2.79
N MET A 37 8.57 4.25 -1.60
CA MET A 37 8.25 5.08 -0.45
C MET A 37 9.26 6.23 -0.37
N VAL A 38 8.77 7.46 -0.30
CA VAL A 38 9.62 8.64 -0.14
C VAL A 38 9.49 9.16 1.30
N ILE A 39 10.62 9.42 1.96
CA ILE A 39 10.68 9.92 3.33
C ILE A 39 11.41 11.26 3.30
N ALA A 40 10.69 12.35 3.51
CA ALA A 40 11.27 13.68 3.59
C ALA A 40 11.72 14.00 5.02
N VAL A 41 12.95 14.46 5.17
CA VAL A 41 13.56 14.82 6.47
C VAL A 41 13.83 16.31 6.52
N ARG A 42 13.34 16.95 7.58
CA ARG A 42 13.60 18.35 7.92
C ARG A 42 15.04 18.58 8.37
N MET A 43 15.74 19.48 7.72
CA MET A 43 17.15 19.81 7.99
C MET A 43 17.33 20.92 9.03
N ASP A 44 16.34 21.80 9.19
CA ASP A 44 16.30 22.86 10.21
C ASP A 44 16.35 22.35 11.65
N LEU A 45 15.89 21.11 11.89
CA LEU A 45 15.88 20.48 13.20
C LEU A 45 17.25 19.98 13.68
N GLN A 46 18.30 20.11 12.86
CA GLN A 46 19.70 19.76 13.20
C GLN A 46 19.85 18.36 13.86
N MET A 47 19.06 17.39 13.39
CA MET A 47 19.08 16.05 13.95
C MET A 47 20.38 15.32 13.59
N GLY A 48 21.00 14.67 14.58
CA GLY A 48 22.12 13.76 14.33
C GLY A 48 21.70 12.53 13.51
N LYS A 49 22.66 11.89 12.82
CA LYS A 49 22.43 10.75 11.91
C LYS A 49 21.59 9.62 12.54
N GLY A 50 21.85 9.28 13.80
CA GLY A 50 21.08 8.25 14.51
C GLY A 50 19.61 8.62 14.73
N LYS A 51 19.33 9.88 15.06
CA LYS A 51 17.95 10.38 15.23
C LYS A 51 17.23 10.42 13.88
N ILE A 52 17.91 10.85 12.81
CA ILE A 52 17.36 10.81 11.45
C ILE A 52 16.97 9.38 11.07
N ALA A 53 17.88 8.41 11.26
CA ALA A 53 17.62 7.00 10.95
C ALA A 53 16.40 6.46 11.72
N ALA A 54 16.32 6.71 13.03
CA ALA A 54 15.19 6.29 13.84
C ALA A 54 13.86 6.88 13.36
N GLN A 55 13.82 8.18 13.02
CA GLN A 55 12.61 8.81 12.51
C GLN A 55 12.21 8.28 11.13
N CYS A 56 13.18 8.00 10.25
CA CYS A 56 12.89 7.37 8.95
C CYS A 56 12.29 5.96 9.15
N CYS A 57 12.83 5.17 10.09
CA CYS A 57 12.27 3.86 10.41
C CYS A 57 10.84 3.97 10.97
N HIS A 58 10.60 4.89 11.91
CA HIS A 58 9.27 5.14 12.44
C HIS A 58 8.27 5.55 11.36
N ALA A 59 8.66 6.47 10.47
CA ALA A 59 7.83 6.91 9.36
C ALA A 59 7.50 5.74 8.42
N ALA A 60 8.51 4.94 8.04
CA ALA A 60 8.31 3.80 7.14
C ALA A 60 7.34 2.76 7.71
N VAL A 61 7.50 2.39 8.98
CA VAL A 61 6.62 1.42 9.65
C VAL A 61 5.19 1.98 9.76
N ARG A 62 5.04 3.25 10.12
CA ARG A 62 3.71 3.89 10.19
C ARG A 62 3.03 3.97 8.83
N SER A 63 3.75 4.32 7.76
CA SER A 63 3.20 4.36 6.40
C SER A 63 2.74 2.97 5.96
N TYR A 64 3.52 1.93 6.27
CA TYR A 64 3.13 0.54 5.97
C TYR A 64 1.89 0.09 6.75
N GLN A 65 1.81 0.43 8.04
CA GLN A 65 0.64 0.14 8.87
C GLN A 65 -0.61 0.87 8.36
N LYS A 66 -0.47 2.14 7.98
CA LYS A 66 -1.57 2.94 7.40
C LYS A 66 -2.06 2.32 6.08
N LEU A 67 -1.15 1.90 5.21
CA LEU A 67 -1.47 1.23 3.95
C LEU A 67 -2.17 -0.13 4.17
N SER A 68 -1.88 -0.82 5.27
CA SER A 68 -2.48 -2.12 5.60
C SER A 68 -3.78 -2.00 6.43
N ALA A 69 -4.16 -0.79 6.86
CA ALA A 69 -5.33 -0.59 7.69
C ALA A 69 -6.61 -0.59 6.83
N PRO A 70 -7.68 -1.30 7.24
CA PRO A 70 -8.95 -1.27 6.52
C PRO A 70 -9.53 0.14 6.48
N THR A 71 -9.99 0.56 5.31
CA THR A 71 -10.67 1.85 5.11
C THR A 71 -12.18 1.73 5.29
N GLY A 72 -12.72 0.50 5.28
CA GLY A 72 -14.16 0.24 5.31
C GLY A 72 -14.80 0.29 3.92
N ASP A 73 -14.03 0.64 2.88
CA ASP A 73 -14.44 0.59 1.49
C ASP A 73 -13.70 -0.56 0.76
N PRO A 74 -14.41 -1.62 0.33
CA PRO A 74 -13.78 -2.80 -0.30
C PRO A 74 -12.99 -2.49 -1.56
N VAL A 75 -13.40 -1.46 -2.32
CA VAL A 75 -12.72 -1.07 -3.56
C VAL A 75 -11.37 -0.44 -3.24
N SER A 76 -11.35 0.53 -2.33
CA SER A 76 -10.11 1.16 -1.84
C SER A 76 -9.19 0.14 -1.17
N ASP A 77 -9.73 -0.75 -0.34
CA ASP A 77 -8.95 -1.79 0.33
C ASP A 77 -8.26 -2.72 -0.68
N ALA A 78 -8.99 -3.21 -1.69
CA ALA A 78 -8.44 -4.06 -2.73
C ALA A 78 -7.39 -3.35 -3.62
N TYR A 79 -7.54 -2.04 -3.81
CA TYR A 79 -6.56 -1.21 -4.50
C TYR A 79 -5.28 -1.07 -3.66
N TRP A 80 -5.39 -0.70 -2.38
CA TRP A 80 -4.24 -0.52 -1.50
C TRP A 80 -3.47 -1.81 -1.24
N GLN A 81 -4.15 -2.96 -1.18
CA GLN A 81 -3.47 -4.26 -1.12
C GLN A 81 -2.61 -4.51 -2.37
N ARG A 82 -3.09 -4.21 -3.58
CA ARG A 82 -2.29 -4.35 -4.80
C ARG A 82 -1.09 -3.41 -4.81
N VAL A 83 -1.27 -2.15 -4.43
CA VAL A 83 -0.17 -1.18 -4.33
C VAL A 83 0.91 -1.68 -3.34
N LYS A 84 0.47 -2.23 -2.21
CA LYS A 84 1.36 -2.82 -1.21
C LYS A 84 2.14 -4.00 -1.76
N GLU A 85 1.45 -4.98 -2.35
CA GLU A 85 2.05 -6.18 -2.93
C GLU A 85 3.05 -5.84 -4.04
N ALA A 86 2.69 -4.92 -4.93
CA ALA A 86 3.58 -4.44 -6.00
C ALA A 86 4.85 -3.77 -5.43
N TRP A 87 4.72 -2.94 -4.38
CA TRP A 87 5.88 -2.34 -3.72
C TRP A 87 6.75 -3.38 -2.99
N GLU A 88 6.14 -4.39 -2.36
CA GLU A 88 6.85 -5.50 -1.72
C GLU A 88 7.63 -6.34 -2.74
N ASN A 89 7.00 -6.68 -3.86
CA ASN A 89 7.61 -7.40 -4.97
C ASN A 89 8.71 -6.56 -5.65
N GLY A 90 8.56 -5.23 -5.66
CA GLY A 90 9.57 -4.26 -6.10
C GLY A 90 10.75 -4.05 -5.13
N GLY A 91 10.92 -4.91 -4.12
CA GLY A 91 12.04 -4.83 -3.18
C GLY A 91 11.88 -3.77 -2.08
N GLN A 92 10.66 -3.26 -1.89
CA GLN A 92 10.31 -2.33 -0.81
C GLN A 92 11.17 -1.05 -0.82
N ARG A 93 11.40 -0.48 -2.02
CA ARG A 93 12.29 0.66 -2.23
C ARG A 93 11.89 1.86 -1.36
N LYS A 94 12.87 2.43 -0.65
CA LYS A 94 12.73 3.61 0.20
C LYS A 94 13.76 4.67 -0.21
N VAL A 95 13.30 5.90 -0.44
CA VAL A 95 14.15 7.04 -0.81
C VAL A 95 14.02 8.11 0.25
N VAL A 96 15.12 8.46 0.91
CA VAL A 96 15.14 9.54 1.91
C VAL A 96 15.61 10.82 1.24
N VAL A 97 14.79 11.86 1.31
CA VAL A 97 15.08 13.19 0.75
C VAL A 97 15.20 14.23 1.86
N LYS A 98 15.90 15.32 1.58
CA LYS A 98 16.09 16.43 2.51
C LYS A 98 15.18 17.58 2.14
N VAL A 99 14.53 18.18 3.13
CA VAL A 99 13.76 19.42 2.99
C VAL A 99 14.30 20.47 3.97
N PRO A 100 14.34 21.75 3.56
CA PRO A 100 14.98 22.79 4.37
C PRO A 100 14.21 23.09 5.66
N ASN A 101 12.87 23.04 5.63
CA ASN A 101 12.00 23.47 6.73
C ASN A 101 10.63 22.76 6.66
N GLU A 102 9.71 23.15 7.54
CA GLU A 102 8.35 22.62 7.61
C GLU A 102 7.46 22.98 6.41
N GLU A 103 7.60 24.20 5.90
CA GLU A 103 6.83 24.67 4.75
C GLU A 103 7.13 23.79 3.52
N ALA A 104 8.40 23.59 3.20
CA ALA A 104 8.81 22.71 2.11
C ALA A 104 8.41 21.24 2.33
N LEU A 105 8.29 20.78 3.59
CA LEU A 105 7.73 19.46 3.88
C LEU A 105 6.25 19.38 3.50
N ASN A 106 5.47 20.41 3.85
CA ASN A 106 4.05 20.49 3.54
C ASN A 106 3.82 20.58 2.02
N ASP A 107 4.67 21.30 1.29
CA ASP A 107 4.63 21.34 -0.18
C ASP A 107 4.84 19.96 -0.80
N VAL A 108 5.81 19.18 -0.28
CA VAL A 108 6.04 17.80 -0.72
C VAL A 108 4.82 16.91 -0.44
N VAL A 109 4.16 17.08 0.72
CA VAL A 109 2.93 16.33 1.05
C VAL A 109 1.78 16.72 0.13
N ALA A 110 1.59 18.01 -0.14
CA ALA A 110 0.55 18.50 -1.03
C ALA A 110 0.74 17.95 -2.46
N ALA A 111 1.95 18.08 -3.01
CA ALA A 111 2.30 17.53 -4.32
C ALA A 111 2.13 16.01 -4.38
N GLY A 112 2.48 15.31 -3.29
CA GLY A 112 2.25 13.86 -3.17
C GLY A 112 0.76 13.50 -3.28
N ARG A 113 -0.11 14.23 -2.57
CA ARG A 113 -1.57 14.01 -2.59
C ARG A 113 -2.17 14.27 -3.96
N GLU A 114 -1.73 15.32 -4.64
CA GLU A 114 -2.15 15.63 -6.01
C GLU A 114 -1.74 14.54 -7.01
N ALA A 115 -0.58 13.91 -6.79
CA ALA A 115 -0.09 12.80 -7.59
C ALA A 115 -0.68 11.42 -7.18
N GLY A 116 -1.67 11.38 -6.29
CA GLY A 116 -2.30 10.13 -5.84
C GLY A 116 -1.51 9.34 -4.78
N SER A 117 -0.51 9.95 -4.14
CA SER A 117 0.14 9.42 -2.93
C SER A 117 -0.64 9.83 -1.66
N PHE A 118 -0.44 9.12 -0.54
CA PHE A 118 -1.25 9.24 0.69
C PHE A 118 -0.47 9.60 1.96
#